data_AF-A0A1G7E0U3-F1
#
_entry.id   AF-A0A1G7E0U3-F1
#
_cell.length_a   1.000
_cell.length_b   1.000
_cell.length_c   1.000
_cell.angle_alpha   90.00
_cell.angle_beta   90.00
_cell.angle_gamma   90.00
#
_symmetry.space_group_name_H-M   'P 1'
#
loop_
_entity.id
_entity.type
_entity.pdbx_description
1 polymer ?
#
loop_
_entity_poly.entity_id
_entity_poly.type
_entity_poly.pdbx_seq_one_letter_code
_entity_poly.pdbx_strand_id
1 'polypeptide(L)'
;METNETTNISFEVKLSSWLSTQLDFFDNASIQEKIFDIMEMVDIIGFFNEKETMLLKDVLKSYLKLSFILKNHPDKTEKLINFLK
;
A
#
# COMPACT_ATOMS: atom_id res chain seq x y z
N MET A 1 -2.63 4.39 38.78
CA MET A 1 -3.54 3.89 37.73
C MET A 1 -3.29 4.76 36.52
N GLU A 2 -2.44 4.30 35.61
CA GLU A 2 -2.24 4.96 34.32
C GLU A 2 -3.34 4.45 33.39
N THR A 3 -4.26 5.33 33.02
CA THR A 3 -5.29 5.07 32.03
C THR A 3 -4.64 5.07 30.66
N ASN A 4 -4.18 3.89 30.21
CA ASN A 4 -3.91 3.66 28.79
C ASN A 4 -5.26 3.58 28.05
N GLU A 5 -5.89 4.73 27.84
CA GLU A 5 -6.92 4.86 26.82
C GLU A 5 -6.24 4.82 25.46
N THR A 6 -5.96 3.61 24.96
CA THR A 6 -5.77 3.41 23.53
C THR A 6 -6.99 3.99 22.84
N THR A 7 -6.82 5.14 22.20
CA THR A 7 -7.87 5.83 21.45
C THR A 7 -8.38 4.82 20.43
N ASN A 8 -9.61 4.34 20.60
CA ASN A 8 -10.17 3.30 19.75
C ASN A 8 -10.61 3.95 18.42
N ILE A 9 -9.64 4.24 17.56
CA ILE A 9 -9.87 4.83 16.24
C ILE A 9 -10.63 3.79 15.40
N SER A 10 -11.72 4.23 14.77
CA SER A 10 -12.56 3.36 13.93
C SER A 10 -11.79 2.79 12.74
N PHE A 11 -12.27 1.67 12.20
CA PHE A 11 -11.65 1.05 11.03
C PHE A 11 -11.68 1.99 9.82
N GLU A 12 -12.76 2.73 9.65
CA GLU A 12 -12.99 3.68 8.55
C GLU A 12 -11.92 4.79 8.58
N VAL A 13 -11.66 5.36 9.75
CA VAL A 13 -10.63 6.41 9.90
C VAL A 13 -9.23 5.84 9.63
N LYS A 14 -8.94 4.61 10.10
CA LYS A 14 -7.67 3.93 9.78
C LYS A 14 -7.53 3.68 8.28
N LEU A 15 -8.59 3.23 7.62
CA LEU A 15 -8.60 2.95 6.18
C LEU A 15 -8.45 4.23 5.37
N SER A 16 -9.14 5.31 5.74
CA SER A 16 -8.98 6.63 5.12
C SER A 16 -7.53 7.10 5.21
N SER A 17 -6.93 7.04 6.41
CA SER A 17 -5.56 7.47 6.64
C SER A 17 -4.55 6.64 5.84
N TRP A 18 -4.74 5.32 5.81
CA TRP A 18 -3.92 4.42 5.02
C TRP A 18 -4.01 4.72 3.52
N LEU A 19 -5.22 4.92 2.98
CA LEU A 19 -5.44 5.26 1.56
C LEU A 19 -4.80 6.61 1.19
N SER A 20 -4.91 7.62 2.05
CA SER A 20 -4.24 8.91 1.84
C SER A 20 -2.72 8.75 1.76
N THR A 21 -2.13 7.98 2.68
CA THR A 21 -0.70 7.67 2.64
C THR A 21 -0.29 6.96 1.34
N GLN A 22 -1.15 6.05 0.82
CA GLN A 22 -0.87 5.36 -0.43
C GLN A 22 -0.88 6.32 -1.63
N LEU A 23 -1.80 7.28 -1.67
CA LEU A 23 -1.81 8.30 -2.73
C LEU A 23 -0.50 9.08 -2.78
N ASP A 24 -0.05 9.58 -1.63
CA ASP A 24 1.20 10.33 -1.52
C ASP A 24 2.41 9.48 -1.91
N PHE A 25 2.43 8.20 -1.49
CA PHE A 25 3.48 7.25 -1.86
C PHE A 25 3.53 7.00 -3.38
N PHE A 26 2.37 6.87 -4.02
CA PHE A 26 2.27 6.60 -5.45
C PHE A 26 2.40 7.82 -6.37
N ASP A 27 2.30 9.04 -5.82
CA ASP A 27 2.56 10.27 -6.56
C ASP A 27 4.06 10.42 -6.93
N ASN A 28 4.94 9.65 -6.27
CA ASN A 28 6.32 9.54 -6.68
C ASN A 28 6.43 8.81 -8.04
N ALA A 29 6.75 9.56 -9.10
CA ALA A 29 6.80 9.06 -10.49
C ALA A 29 7.61 7.76 -10.70
N SER A 30 8.61 7.49 -9.85
CA SER A 30 9.50 6.34 -9.97
C SER A 30 9.06 5.08 -9.20
N ILE A 31 7.99 5.14 -8.40
CA ILE A 31 7.73 4.06 -7.45
C ILE A 31 7.19 2.79 -8.11
N GLN A 32 6.43 2.92 -9.21
CA GLN A 32 5.94 1.77 -9.97
C GLN A 32 7.12 1.00 -10.59
N GLU A 33 8.09 1.72 -11.15
CA GLU A 33 9.33 1.15 -11.70
C GLU A 33 10.13 0.46 -10.60
N LYS A 34 10.34 1.12 -9.46
CA LYS A 34 11.04 0.51 -8.31
C LYS A 34 10.38 -0.76 -7.80
N ILE A 35 9.05 -0.81 -7.72
CA ILE A 35 8.34 -2.02 -7.30
C ILE A 35 8.56 -3.15 -8.31
N PHE A 36 8.55 -2.82 -9.60
CA PHE A 36 8.84 -3.79 -10.66
C PHE A 36 10.27 -4.31 -10.58
N ASP A 37 11.26 -3.43 -10.42
CA ASP A 37 12.67 -3.81 -10.25
C ASP A 37 12.86 -4.72 -9.03
N ILE A 38 12.22 -4.41 -7.90
CA ILE A 38 12.28 -5.26 -6.70
C ILE A 38 11.68 -6.64 -6.99
N MET A 39 10.56 -6.72 -7.72
CA MET A 39 9.96 -8.01 -8.07
C MET A 39 10.90 -8.91 -8.89
N GLU A 40 11.67 -8.33 -9.81
CA GLU A 40 12.67 -9.06 -10.59
C GLU A 40 13.88 -9.45 -9.74
N MET A 41 14.33 -8.55 -8.86
CA MET A 41 15.48 -8.79 -8.00
C MET A 41 15.21 -9.91 -6.99
N VAL A 42 14.01 -10.02 -6.42
CA VAL A 42 13.69 -10.99 -5.35
C VAL A 42 14.03 -12.43 -5.72
N ASP A 43 13.90 -12.82 -7.00
CA ASP A 43 14.31 -14.15 -7.46
C ASP A 43 15.83 -14.35 -7.53
N ILE A 44 16.56 -13.27 -7.79
CA ILE A 44 17.99 -13.29 -8.09
C ILE A 44 18.82 -13.30 -6.81
N ILE A 45 18.40 -12.57 -5.77
CA ILE A 45 19.19 -12.37 -4.54
C ILE A 45 19.29 -13.64 -3.67
N GLY A 46 18.40 -14.61 -3.86
CA GLY A 46 18.39 -15.87 -3.12
C GLY A 46 18.26 -15.73 -1.59
N PHE A 47 17.87 -14.55 -1.10
CA PHE A 47 17.80 -14.23 0.33
C PHE A 47 16.61 -14.88 1.04
N PHE A 48 15.51 -15.05 0.31
CA PHE A 48 14.24 -15.58 0.80
C PHE A 48 14.04 -17.02 0.35
N ASN A 49 13.35 -17.81 1.16
CA ASN A 49 12.89 -19.13 0.71
C ASN A 49 11.75 -18.98 -0.32
N GLU A 50 11.41 -20.07 -1.02
CA GLU A 50 10.41 -20.05 -2.09
C GLU A 50 9.05 -19.47 -1.63
N LYS A 51 8.60 -19.85 -0.44
CA LYS A 51 7.32 -19.38 0.12
C LYS A 51 7.34 -17.88 0.40
N GLU A 52 8.43 -17.37 0.97
CA GLU A 52 8.63 -15.94 1.23
C GLU A 52 8.73 -15.15 -0.07
N THR A 53 9.48 -15.66 -1.05
CA THR A 53 9.59 -15.07 -2.39
C THR A 53 8.23 -14.97 -3.07
N MET A 54 7.43 -16.03 -3.05
CA MET A 54 6.07 -16.02 -3.59
C MET A 54 5.19 -14.98 -2.88
N LEU A 55 5.20 -14.96 -1.55
CA LEU A 55 4.42 -14.00 -0.76
C LEU A 55 4.82 -12.56 -1.08
N LEU A 56 6.12 -12.26 -1.11
CA LEU A 56 6.63 -10.93 -1.40
C LEU A 56 6.23 -10.47 -2.80
N LYS A 57 6.34 -11.36 -3.80
CA LYS A 57 5.86 -11.07 -5.16
C LYS A 57 4.37 -10.78 -5.20
N ASP A 58 3.55 -11.52 -4.46
CA ASP A 58 2.10 -11.29 -4.43
C ASP A 58 1.73 -9.97 -3.74
N VAL A 59 2.48 -9.58 -2.71
CA VAL A 59 2.36 -8.25 -2.08
C VAL A 59 2.74 -7.16 -3.09
N LEU A 60 3.89 -7.26 -3.75
CA LEU A 60 4.36 -6.26 -4.71
C LEU A 60 3.40 -6.13 -5.92
N LYS A 61 2.88 -7.24 -6.44
CA LYS A 61 1.83 -7.23 -7.48
C LYS A 61 0.56 -6.52 -6.99
N SER A 62 0.16 -6.75 -5.75
CA SER A 62 -1.02 -6.10 -5.17
C SER A 62 -0.82 -4.59 -5.02
N TYR A 63 0.39 -4.16 -4.61
CA TYR A 63 0.77 -2.75 -4.58
C TYR A 63 0.76 -2.11 -5.97
N LEU A 64 1.29 -2.79 -6.99
CA LEU A 64 1.22 -2.32 -8.37
C LEU A 64 -0.24 -2.14 -8.81
N LYS A 65 -1.09 -3.14 -8.60
CA LYS A 65 -2.53 -3.04 -8.93
C LYS A 65 -3.18 -1.85 -8.24
N LEU A 66 -2.90 -1.66 -6.95
CA LEU A 66 -3.42 -0.53 -6.19
C LEU A 66 -2.96 0.80 -6.81
N SER A 67 -1.67 0.94 -7.13
CA SER A 67 -1.14 2.15 -7.77
C SER A 67 -1.86 2.50 -9.07
N PHE A 68 -2.19 1.49 -9.90
CA PHE A 68 -2.96 1.68 -11.13
C PHE A 68 -4.39 2.14 -10.85
N ILE A 69 -5.05 1.55 -9.84
CA ILE A 69 -6.42 1.93 -9.47
C ILE A 69 -6.45 3.39 -9.02
N LEU A 70 -5.54 3.76 -8.11
CA LEU A 70 -5.50 5.10 -7.52
C LEU A 70 -5.15 6.16 -8.58
N LYS A 71 -4.18 5.89 -9.45
CA LYS A 71 -3.76 6.81 -10.52
C LYS A 71 -4.80 7.00 -11.62
N ASN A 72 -5.56 5.95 -11.97
CA ASN A 72 -6.58 6.03 -13.03
C ASN A 72 -7.94 6.54 -12.54
N HIS A 73 -8.17 6.55 -11.22
CA HIS A 73 -9.42 6.98 -10.62
C HIS A 73 -9.21 7.94 -9.44
N PRO A 74 -8.52 9.06 -9.62
CA PRO A 74 -8.21 10.00 -8.54
C PRO A 74 -9.48 10.54 -7.88
N ASP A 75 -10.46 11.01 -8.66
CA ASP A 75 -11.72 11.57 -8.12
C ASP A 75 -12.52 10.57 -7.28
N LYS A 76 -12.55 9.29 -7.69
CA LYS A 76 -13.27 8.24 -6.95
C LYS A 76 -12.55 7.90 -5.66
N THR A 77 -11.22 7.89 -5.70
CA THR A 77 -10.38 7.65 -4.53
C THR A 77 -10.56 8.76 -3.51
N GLU A 78 -10.53 10.02 -3.94
CA GLU A 78 -10.74 11.16 -3.06
C GLU A 78 -12.14 11.13 -2.41
N LYS A 79 -13.18 10.83 -3.20
CA LYS A 79 -14.54 10.65 -2.68
C LYS A 79 -14.62 9.53 -1.64
N LEU A 80 -13.98 8.40 -1.88
CA LEU A 80 -13.95 7.28 -0.93
C LEU A 80 -13.24 7.69 0.37
N ILE A 81 -12.08 8.33 0.27
CA ILE A 81 -11.33 8.82 1.43
C ILE A 81 -12.19 9.77 2.25
N ASN A 82 -12.87 10.73 1.61
CA ASN A 82 -13.72 11.70 2.32
C ASN A 82 -15.00 11.08 2.89
N PHE A 83 -15.51 10.00 2.31
CA PHE A 83 -16.64 9.24 2.87
C PHE A 83 -16.25 8.43 4.12
N LEU A 84 -14.98 8.00 4.22
CA LEU A 84 -14.46 7.19 5.33
C LEU A 84 -14.00 8.02 6.54
N LYS A 85 -13.90 9.35 6.40
CA LYS A 85 -13.57 10.30 7.47
C LYS A 85 -14.81 10.64 8.29
#